data_AF-A0A3G2G9X0-F1
#
_entry.id   AF-A0A3G2G9X0-F1
#
_cell.length_a   1.000
_cell.length_b   1.000
_cell.length_c   1.000
_cell.angle_alpha   90.00
_cell.angle_beta   90.00
_cell.angle_gamma   90.00
#
_symmetry.space_group_name_H-M   'P 1'
#
loop_
_entity.id
_entity.type
_entity.pdbx_description
1 polymer ?
#
loop_
_entity_poly.entity_id
_entity_poly.type
_entity_poly.pdbx_seq_one_letter_code
_entity_poly.pdbx_strand_id
1 'polypeptide(L)'
;MIFLFYLTEFYLNLLKTNHDESLKIIWSSISSFFEWLFFAQNYSLNNTFHTDNSKLPSNLIFDLEQDDKGFLWIATEDGLSRFDGLNFFNYTIKNGLPSNSVLQVVKDKSGKIWAICYKQPPSFLMRKTTVLSRRKT
;
A
#
# COMPACT_ATOMS: atom_id res chain seq x y z
N MET A 1 -25.24 -7.38 11.65
CA MET A 1 -26.16 -7.63 10.51
C MET A 1 -27.62 -7.65 10.93
N ILE A 2 -28.01 -8.44 11.95
CA ILE A 2 -29.40 -8.52 12.46
C ILE A 2 -29.94 -7.17 12.99
N PHE A 3 -29.13 -6.40 13.70
CA PHE A 3 -29.53 -5.09 14.24
C PHE A 3 -29.92 -4.06 13.16
N LEU A 4 -29.17 -4.03 12.05
CA LEU A 4 -29.46 -3.13 10.92
C LEU A 4 -30.78 -3.48 10.23
N PHE A 5 -31.12 -4.78 10.14
CA PHE A 5 -32.38 -5.23 9.57
C PHE A 5 -33.60 -4.76 10.39
N TYR A 6 -33.53 -4.87 11.72
CA TYR A 6 -34.59 -4.35 12.59
C TYR A 6 -34.69 -2.83 12.57
N LEU A 7 -33.55 -2.13 12.43
CA LEU A 7 -33.52 -0.68 12.31
C LEU A 7 -34.18 -0.20 11.01
N THR A 8 -33.94 -0.89 9.88
CA THR A 8 -34.57 -0.58 8.59
C THR A 8 -36.07 -0.86 8.60
N GLU A 9 -36.52 -1.96 9.19
CA GLU A 9 -37.96 -2.28 9.30
C GLU A 9 -38.68 -1.26 10.20
N PHE A 10 -38.06 -0.87 11.32
CA PHE A 10 -38.57 0.19 12.19
C PHE A 10 -38.68 1.53 11.44
N TYR A 11 -37.66 1.90 10.66
CA TYR A 11 -37.64 3.12 9.86
C TYR A 11 -38.73 3.14 8.78
N LEU A 12 -38.88 2.04 8.03
CA LEU A 12 -39.92 1.89 7.01
C LEU A 12 -41.33 1.99 7.62
N ASN A 13 -41.52 1.51 8.84
CA ASN A 13 -42.77 1.65 9.57
C ASN A 13 -43.02 3.09 10.02
N LEU A 14 -41.99 3.80 10.46
CA LEU A 14 -42.08 5.21 10.87
C LEU A 14 -42.39 6.14 9.69
N LEU A 15 -41.85 5.87 8.50
CA LEU A 15 -42.16 6.62 7.27
C LEU A 15 -43.60 6.43 6.80
N LYS A 16 -44.17 5.24 7.01
CA LYS A 16 -45.55 4.90 6.60
C LYS A 16 -46.60 5.58 7.48
N THR A 17 -46.30 5.78 8.76
CA THR A 17 -47.26 6.34 9.73
C THR A 17 -47.20 7.85 9.86
N ASN A 18 -46.13 8.49 9.37
CA ASN A 18 -45.89 9.93 9.55
C ASN A 18 -46.16 10.73 8.26
N HIS A 19 -47.09 11.69 8.33
CA HIS A 19 -47.47 12.53 7.20
C HIS A 19 -46.61 13.81 7.07
N ASP A 20 -45.79 14.13 8.07
CA ASP A 20 -44.91 15.30 8.05
C ASP A 20 -43.65 15.06 7.17
N GLU A 21 -43.48 15.87 6.14
CA GLU A 21 -42.35 15.77 5.19
C GLU A 21 -41.02 16.21 5.79
N SER A 22 -41.03 17.10 6.80
CA SER A 22 -39.80 17.63 7.40
C SER A 22 -39.02 16.55 8.16
N LEU A 23 -39.73 15.64 8.83
CA LEU A 23 -39.14 14.50 9.53
C LEU A 23 -38.54 13.48 8.55
N LYS A 24 -39.14 13.29 7.37
CA LYS A 24 -38.64 12.33 6.36
C LYS A 24 -37.24 12.71 5.87
N ILE A 25 -36.96 14.00 5.68
CA ILE A 25 -35.66 14.54 5.23
C ILE A 25 -34.58 14.36 6.31
N ILE A 26 -34.93 14.60 7.57
CA ILE A 26 -34.01 14.41 8.70
C ILE A 26 -33.61 12.95 8.77
N TRP A 27 -34.58 12.04 8.68
CA TRP A 27 -34.30 10.61 8.75
C TRP A 27 -33.56 10.06 7.53
N SER A 28 -33.81 10.56 6.32
CA SER A 28 -33.04 10.14 5.14
C SER A 28 -31.56 10.53 5.28
N SER A 29 -31.30 11.73 5.81
CA SER A 29 -29.94 12.24 6.03
C SER A 29 -29.20 11.42 7.10
N ILE A 30 -29.90 11.05 8.18
CA ILE A 30 -29.37 10.18 9.24
C ILE A 30 -29.10 8.77 8.69
N SER A 31 -30.00 8.18 7.89
CA SER A 31 -29.81 6.85 7.28
C SER A 31 -28.57 6.81 6.39
N SER A 32 -28.43 7.78 5.48
CA SER A 32 -27.27 7.85 4.60
C SER A 32 -25.96 8.04 5.37
N PHE A 33 -25.97 8.81 6.45
CA PHE A 33 -24.80 8.97 7.32
C PHE A 33 -24.44 7.68 8.07
N PHE A 34 -25.45 6.93 8.56
CA PHE A 34 -25.23 5.65 9.22
C PHE A 34 -24.76 4.55 8.26
N GLU A 35 -25.29 4.50 7.04
CA GLU A 35 -24.79 3.64 5.97
C GLU A 35 -23.32 3.96 5.66
N TRP A 36 -22.99 5.25 5.53
CA TRP A 36 -21.62 5.69 5.34
C TRP A 36 -20.70 5.29 6.49
N LEU A 37 -21.10 5.48 7.75
CA LEU A 37 -20.35 5.04 8.92
C LEU A 37 -20.15 3.51 8.95
N PHE A 38 -21.16 2.74 8.57
CA PHE A 38 -21.07 1.29 8.50
C PHE A 38 -20.08 0.83 7.44
N PHE A 39 -20.10 1.44 6.24
CA PHE A 39 -19.08 1.16 5.22
C PHE A 39 -17.70 1.62 5.66
N ALA A 40 -17.58 2.81 6.25
CA ALA A 40 -16.31 3.38 6.76
C ALA A 40 -15.64 2.45 7.79
N GLN A 41 -16.40 1.85 8.71
CA GLN A 41 -15.89 0.92 9.71
C GLN A 41 -15.46 -0.44 9.13
N ASN A 42 -15.93 -0.80 7.93
CA ASN A 42 -15.62 -2.07 7.27
C ASN A 42 -14.47 -2.00 6.26
N TYR A 43 -13.79 -0.85 6.11
CA TYR A 43 -12.54 -0.76 5.33
C TYR A 43 -11.33 -1.26 6.13
N SER A 44 -11.42 -2.47 6.69
CA SER A 44 -10.26 -3.19 7.20
C SER A 44 -9.86 -4.25 6.18
N LEU A 45 -9.06 -3.86 5.19
CA LEU A 45 -8.41 -4.80 4.29
C LEU A 45 -7.17 -5.38 5.00
N ASN A 46 -7.39 -6.38 5.84
CA ASN A 46 -6.31 -7.14 6.48
C ASN A 46 -5.74 -8.18 5.48
N ASN A 47 -5.11 -7.71 4.41
CA ASN A 47 -4.36 -8.57 3.51
C ASN A 47 -2.92 -8.70 4.02
N THR A 48 -2.54 -9.89 4.48
CA THR A 48 -1.16 -10.20 4.86
C THR A 48 -0.43 -10.90 3.71
N PHE A 49 0.73 -10.38 3.33
CA PHE A 49 1.57 -10.95 2.27
C PHE A 49 2.88 -11.46 2.85
N HIS A 50 3.21 -12.68 2.47
CA HIS A 50 4.39 -13.43 2.87
C HIS A 50 4.95 -14.15 1.64
N THR A 51 6.18 -14.63 1.71
CA THR A 51 6.82 -15.39 0.61
C THR A 51 6.10 -16.70 0.26
N ASP A 52 5.32 -17.26 1.18
CA ASP A 52 4.57 -18.52 0.99
C ASP A 52 3.17 -18.32 0.39
N ASN A 53 2.56 -17.15 0.60
CA ASN A 53 1.21 -16.83 0.13
C ASN A 53 1.18 -15.80 -1.02
N SER A 54 2.34 -15.27 -1.41
CA SER A 54 2.46 -14.21 -2.41
C SER A 54 3.74 -14.34 -3.23
N LYS A 55 3.91 -13.46 -4.22
CA LYS A 55 5.14 -13.36 -5.02
C LYS A 55 6.16 -12.39 -4.43
N LEU A 56 6.03 -12.00 -3.17
CA LEU A 56 7.03 -11.18 -2.49
C LEU A 56 8.36 -11.94 -2.40
N PRO A 57 9.50 -11.33 -2.76
CA PRO A 57 10.77 -12.06 -2.86
C PRO A 57 11.41 -12.37 -1.50
N SER A 58 11.14 -11.58 -0.46
CA SER A 58 11.60 -11.84 0.90
C SER A 58 10.64 -11.21 1.91
N ASN A 59 10.49 -11.87 3.07
CA ASN A 59 9.73 -11.33 4.21
C ASN A 59 10.51 -10.26 4.98
N LEU A 60 11.82 -10.12 4.72
CA LEU A 60 12.65 -9.07 5.28
C LEU A 60 12.53 -7.83 4.39
N ILE A 61 11.67 -6.92 4.84
CA ILE A 61 11.43 -5.62 4.22
C ILE A 61 12.25 -4.57 4.98
N PHE A 62 13.04 -3.80 4.24
CA PHE A 62 13.87 -2.75 4.83
C PHE A 62 13.26 -1.35 4.67
N ASP A 63 12.54 -1.12 3.58
CA ASP A 63 11.96 0.18 3.27
C ASP A 63 10.81 0.06 2.26
N LEU A 64 9.92 1.05 2.22
CA LEU A 64 8.83 1.11 1.26
C LEU A 64 8.46 2.54 0.89
N GLU A 65 8.19 2.77 -0.40
CA GLU A 65 7.87 4.08 -0.96
C GLU A 65 6.76 3.95 -2.01
N GLN A 66 5.84 4.92 -2.06
CA GLN A 66 4.77 4.95 -3.06
C GLN A 66 5.10 5.92 -4.20
N ASP A 67 4.99 5.45 -5.44
CA ASP A 67 5.11 6.33 -6.60
C ASP A 67 3.84 7.14 -6.88
N ASP A 68 3.95 8.13 -7.76
CA ASP A 68 2.84 9.05 -8.07
C ASP A 68 1.69 8.37 -8.84
N LYS A 69 1.90 7.12 -9.30
CA LYS A 69 0.88 6.29 -9.94
C LYS A 69 0.20 5.35 -8.95
N GLY A 70 0.61 5.36 -7.69
CA GLY A 70 0.06 4.54 -6.62
C GLY A 70 0.74 3.17 -6.46
N PHE A 71 1.76 2.84 -7.24
CA PHE A 71 2.50 1.59 -7.05
C PHE A 71 3.37 1.67 -5.80
N LEU A 72 3.37 0.59 -5.02
CA LEU A 72 4.24 0.46 -3.86
C LEU A 72 5.56 -0.20 -4.27
N TRP A 73 6.67 0.45 -3.96
CA TRP A 73 8.01 -0.06 -4.15
C TRP A 73 8.55 -0.51 -2.80
N ILE A 74 9.00 -1.76 -2.74
CA ILE A 74 9.33 -2.48 -1.51
C ILE A 74 10.77 -2.95 -1.61
N ALA A 75 11.62 -2.40 -0.76
CA ALA A 75 13.01 -2.78 -0.61
C ALA A 75 13.10 -4.04 0.27
N THR A 76 13.66 -5.13 -0.26
CA THR A 76 13.80 -6.37 0.48
C THR A 76 15.25 -6.89 0.46
N GLU A 77 15.51 -7.89 1.28
CA GLU A 77 16.81 -8.59 1.29
C GLU A 77 17.16 -9.25 -0.05
N ASP A 78 16.15 -9.71 -0.79
CA ASP A 78 16.32 -10.49 -2.03
C ASP A 78 15.82 -9.77 -3.29
N GLY A 79 15.60 -8.46 -3.23
CA GLY A 79 15.40 -7.63 -4.41
C GLY A 79 14.58 -6.37 -4.15
N LEU A 80 14.17 -5.75 -5.24
CA LEU A 80 13.18 -4.68 -5.24
C LEU A 80 11.87 -5.26 -5.75
N SER A 81 10.78 -5.14 -5.00
CA SER A 81 9.46 -5.56 -5.44
C SER A 81 8.57 -4.35 -5.69
N ARG A 82 7.82 -4.36 -6.80
CA ARG A 82 6.77 -3.38 -7.08
C ARG A 82 5.41 -4.05 -6.98
N PHE A 83 4.51 -3.47 -6.18
CA PHE A 83 3.17 -3.96 -5.96
C PHE A 83 2.13 -3.00 -6.55
N ASP A 84 1.16 -3.54 -7.29
CA ASP A 84 0.08 -2.78 -7.96
C ASP A 84 -1.27 -2.83 -7.24
N GLY A 85 -1.31 -3.44 -6.05
CA GLY A 85 -2.56 -3.73 -5.32
C GLY A 85 -3.04 -5.17 -5.49
N LEU A 86 -2.54 -5.90 -6.49
CA LEU A 86 -2.93 -7.28 -6.79
C LEU A 86 -1.72 -8.21 -6.97
N ASN A 87 -0.66 -7.75 -7.62
CA ASN A 87 0.49 -8.52 -8.05
C ASN A 87 1.81 -7.86 -7.65
N PHE A 88 2.81 -8.70 -7.38
CA PHE A 88 4.20 -8.30 -7.16
C PHE A 88 5.04 -8.52 -8.42
N PHE A 89 5.85 -7.51 -8.77
CA PHE A 89 6.83 -7.54 -9.84
C PHE A 89 8.22 -7.35 -9.26
N ASN A 90 9.08 -8.36 -9.38
CA ASN A 90 10.36 -8.39 -8.70
C ASN A 90 11.51 -8.06 -9.65
N TYR A 91 12.42 -7.22 -9.17
CA TYR A 91 13.65 -6.84 -9.84
C TYR A 91 14.83 -7.34 -9.02
N THR A 92 15.77 -7.98 -9.69
CA THR A 92 16.98 -8.56 -9.11
C THR A 92 18.21 -8.13 -9.92
N ILE A 93 19.39 -8.63 -9.58
CA ILE A 93 20.60 -8.48 -10.40
C ILE A 93 20.40 -8.89 -11.86
N LYS A 94 19.53 -9.87 -12.14
CA LYS A 94 19.21 -10.30 -13.51
C LYS A 94 18.49 -9.22 -14.32
N ASN A 95 17.83 -8.30 -13.63
CA ASN A 95 17.12 -7.17 -14.21
C ASN A 95 17.97 -5.88 -14.23
N GLY A 96 19.24 -5.95 -13.81
CA GLY A 96 20.16 -4.82 -13.79
C GLY A 96 20.32 -4.13 -12.43
N LEU A 97 19.77 -4.68 -11.35
CA LEU A 97 20.09 -4.16 -10.02
C LEU A 97 21.58 -4.40 -9.68
N PRO A 98 22.27 -3.46 -9.00
CA PRO A 98 23.65 -3.65 -8.57
C PRO A 98 23.85 -4.77 -7.54
N SER A 99 22.82 -5.07 -6.73
CA SER A 99 22.79 -6.12 -5.71
C SER A 99 21.32 -6.47 -5.41
N ASN A 100 21.05 -7.69 -4.94
CA ASN A 100 19.71 -8.09 -4.50
C ASN A 100 19.34 -7.51 -3.14
N SER A 101 20.32 -7.19 -2.29
CA SER A 101 20.07 -6.56 -0.99
C SER A 101 19.75 -5.08 -1.20
N VAL A 102 18.46 -4.75 -1.23
CA VAL A 102 17.97 -3.38 -1.40
C VAL A 102 17.61 -2.83 -0.02
N LEU A 103 18.37 -1.85 0.44
CA LEU A 103 18.25 -1.31 1.79
C LEU A 103 17.24 -0.17 1.88
N GLN A 104 17.10 0.60 0.80
CA GLN A 104 16.29 1.81 0.81
C GLN A 104 15.74 2.08 -0.58
N VAL A 105 14.54 2.63 -0.64
CA VAL A 105 13.92 3.15 -1.86
C VAL A 105 13.53 4.60 -1.63
N VAL A 106 13.91 5.47 -2.57
CA VAL A 106 13.63 6.91 -2.47
C VAL A 106 13.02 7.40 -3.77
N LYS A 107 11.90 8.11 -3.64
CA LYS A 107 11.32 8.88 -4.74
C LYS A 107 11.94 10.26 -4.79
N ASP A 108 12.42 10.67 -5.96
CA ASP A 108 12.89 12.04 -6.16
C ASP A 108 11.76 13.01 -6.52
N LYS A 109 12.09 14.30 -6.60
CA LYS A 109 11.12 15.35 -6.94
C LYS A 109 10.53 15.25 -8.35
N SER A 110 11.13 14.44 -9.23
CA SER A 110 10.63 14.18 -10.58
C SER A 110 9.72 12.94 -10.65
N GLY A 111 9.49 12.27 -9.53
CA GLY A 111 8.71 11.03 -9.46
C GLY A 111 9.51 9.78 -9.83
N LYS A 112 10.83 9.88 -9.98
CA LYS A 112 11.68 8.73 -10.29
C LYS A 112 12.05 7.99 -9.00
N ILE A 113 12.03 6.67 -9.08
CA ILE A 113 12.36 5.78 -7.98
C ILE A 113 13.84 5.39 -8.05
N TRP A 114 14.52 5.52 -6.91
CA TRP A 114 15.91 5.18 -6.71
C TRP A 114 16.02 4.06 -5.66
N ALA A 115 16.68 2.97 -6.01
CA ALA A 115 16.98 1.89 -5.08
C ALA A 115 18.43 1.98 -4.63
N ILE A 116 18.64 1.97 -3.31
CA ILE A 116 19.96 1.95 -2.69
C ILE A 116 20.23 0.51 -2.27
N CYS A 117 21.25 -0.10 -2.88
CA CYS A 117 21.58 -1.49 -2.63
C CYS A 117 22.85 -1.60 -1.77
N TYR A 118 22.88 -2.56 -0.85
CA TYR A 118 24.12 -2.95 -0.22
C TYR A 118 24.94 -3.76 -1.20
N LYS A 119 26.03 -3.19 -1.70
CA LYS A 119 27.07 -3.98 -2.33
C LYS A 119 27.96 -4.48 -1.21
N GLN A 120 27.86 -5.76 -0.85
CA GLN A 120 28.92 -6.37 -0.04
C GLN A 120 30.24 -6.09 -0.79
N PRO A 121 31.22 -5.40 -0.18
CA PRO A 121 32.56 -5.49 -0.72
C PRO A 121 32.92 -6.99 -0.71
N PRO A 122 33.60 -7.51 -1.76
CA PRO A 122 34.11 -8.88 -1.69
C PRO A 122 34.86 -9.00 -0.37
N SER A 123 34.51 -10.03 0.39
CA SER A 123 34.89 -10.29 1.78
C SER A 123 36.41 -10.36 1.97
N PHE A 124 37.13 -9.25 1.84
CA PHE A 124 38.52 -9.09 2.30
C PHE A 124 39.11 -7.67 2.23
N LEU A 125 38.53 -6.68 1.54
CA LEU A 125 39.22 -5.39 1.37
C LEU A 125 38.57 -4.23 2.13
N MET A 126 38.93 -4.14 3.42
CA MET A 126 38.98 -2.86 4.12
C MET A 126 40.20 -2.08 3.58
N ARG A 127 40.01 -1.26 2.55
CA ARG A 127 40.91 -0.14 2.25
C ARG A 127 40.13 1.00 1.59
N LYS A 128 40.11 2.14 2.29
CA LYS A 128 39.59 3.44 1.84
C LYS A 128 39.99 3.71 0.38
N THR A 129 39.03 4.00 -0.51
CA THR A 129 39.25 4.94 -1.63
C THR A 129 37.96 5.37 -2.34
N THR A 130 37.69 6.67 -2.21
CA THR A 130 37.29 7.67 -3.21
C THR A 130 36.24 7.31 -4.28
N VAL A 131 35.09 7.98 -4.20
CA VAL A 131 34.07 8.05 -5.26
C VAL A 131 34.62 8.84 -6.46
N LEU A 132 34.81 8.17 -7.61
CA LEU A 132 35.01 8.84 -8.90
C LEU A 132 33.66 8.98 -9.61
N SER A 133 33.11 10.20 -9.64
CA SER A 133 32.02 10.53 -10.56
C SER A 133 32.63 10.84 -11.94
N ARG A 134 32.27 10.07 -12.97
CA ARG A 134 32.68 10.38 -14.35
C ARG A 134 31.51 11.09 -15.06
N ARG A 135 31.64 12.39 -15.33
CA ARG A 135 30.82 13.08 -16.33
C ARG A 135 31.29 12.63 -17.71
N LYS A 136 30.38 12.12 -18.54
CA LYS A 136 30.61 12.01 -19.99
C LYS A 136 30.32 13.38 -20.61
N THR A 137 31.28 13.91 -21.35
CA THR A 137 31.03 14.80 -22.49
C THR A 137 30.83 13.92 -23.72
#